data_AF-A0A925Y0Z0-F1
#
_entry.id   AF-A0A925Y0Z0-F1
#
_cell.length_a   1.000
_cell.length_b   1.000
_cell.length_c   1.000
_cell.angle_alpha   90.00
_cell.angle_beta   90.00
_cell.angle_gamma   90.00
#
_symmetry.space_group_name_H-M   'P 1'
#
loop_
_entity.id
_entity.type
_entity.pdbx_description
1 polymer ?
#
loop_
_entity_poly.entity_id
_entity_poly.type
_entity_poly.pdbx_seq_one_letter_code
_entity_poly.pdbx_strand_id
1 'polypeptide(L)'
;MSLRVISRWLHEKHGVSLSAAAISRALNSPILHLERLAESIAPTASYVAKSYGFQAMDLLYGEEFENGPSQLHFLAEHTHKNPEHEHDISRWGEMQYLASIWQPIPNEVKLLIHPYLSELLEDESDGIPEDLKSPQ
;
A
#
# COMPACT_ATOMS: atom_id res chain seq x y z
N MET A 1 -23.34 5.71 10.52
CA MET A 1 -23.91 6.58 9.46
C MET A 1 -24.90 5.74 8.64
N SER A 2 -26.10 6.23 8.28
CA SER A 2 -27.09 5.40 7.55
C SER A 2 -26.88 5.44 6.03
N LEU A 3 -27.29 4.38 5.32
CA LEU A 3 -27.14 4.29 3.84
C LEU A 3 -27.81 5.46 3.09
N ARG A 4 -28.92 5.98 3.62
CA ARG A 4 -29.60 7.17 3.07
C ARG A 4 -28.77 8.44 3.22
N VAL A 5 -28.02 8.55 4.31
CA VAL A 5 -27.10 9.68 4.54
C VAL A 5 -25.91 9.58 3.59
N ILE A 6 -25.36 8.37 3.38
CA ILE A 6 -24.25 8.14 2.44
C ILE A 6 -24.67 8.45 1.00
N SER A 7 -25.84 7.95 0.56
CA SER A 7 -26.38 8.21 -0.79
C SER A 7 -26.54 9.72 -1.07
N ARG A 8 -27.11 10.45 -0.11
CA ARG A 8 -27.25 11.91 -0.22
C ARG A 8 -25.91 12.64 -0.24
N TRP A 9 -24.98 12.25 0.63
CA TRP A 9 -23.64 12.82 0.65
C TRP A 9 -22.90 12.59 -0.68
N LEU A 10 -22.97 11.39 -1.26
CA LEU A 10 -22.39 11.07 -2.57
C LEU A 10 -22.98 11.93 -3.69
N HIS A 11 -24.29 12.16 -3.64
CA HIS A 11 -24.98 13.00 -4.62
C HIS A 11 -24.56 14.47 -4.49
N GLU A 12 -24.59 15.01 -3.26
CA GLU A 12 -24.32 16.44 -3.00
C GLU A 12 -22.84 16.81 -3.16
N LYS A 13 -21.90 15.92 -2.79
CA LYS A 13 -20.46 16.22 -2.80
C LYS A 13 -19.73 15.72 -4.03
N HIS A 14 -20.20 14.64 -4.63
CA HIS A 14 -19.48 13.97 -5.71
C HIS A 14 -20.31 13.84 -7.00
N GLY A 15 -21.56 14.32 -7.02
CA GLY A 15 -22.45 14.21 -8.19
C GLY A 15 -22.85 12.76 -8.52
N VAL A 16 -22.57 11.82 -7.63
CA VAL A 16 -22.80 10.39 -7.84
C VAL A 16 -24.16 9.98 -7.27
N SER A 17 -25.06 9.51 -8.13
CA SER A 17 -26.35 8.95 -7.71
C SER A 17 -26.24 7.44 -7.53
N LEU A 18 -26.15 6.98 -6.28
CA LEU A 18 -26.14 5.56 -5.92
C LEU A 18 -27.31 5.22 -5.01
N SER A 19 -28.04 4.16 -5.35
CA SER A 19 -29.12 3.66 -4.51
C SER A 19 -28.58 3.08 -3.20
N ALA A 20 -29.36 3.14 -2.12
CA ALA A 20 -29.00 2.53 -0.84
C ALA A 20 -28.70 1.02 -0.99
N ALA A 21 -29.37 0.32 -1.91
CA ALA A 21 -29.10 -1.08 -2.22
C ALA A 21 -27.75 -1.29 -2.93
N ALA A 22 -27.37 -0.39 -3.85
CA ALA A 22 -26.05 -0.42 -4.48
C ALA A 22 -24.94 -0.17 -3.47
N ILE A 23 -25.12 0.82 -2.58
CA ILE A 23 -24.17 1.12 -1.49
C ILE A 23 -24.06 -0.07 -0.54
N SER A 24 -25.17 -0.66 -0.13
CA SER A 24 -25.17 -1.85 0.73
C SER A 24 -24.43 -3.02 0.10
N ARG A 25 -24.68 -3.33 -1.19
CA ARG A 25 -23.97 -4.39 -1.91
C ARG A 25 -22.47 -4.12 -2.00
N ALA A 26 -22.07 -2.89 -2.28
CA ALA A 26 -20.66 -2.51 -2.33
C ALA A 26 -19.99 -2.64 -0.96
N LEU A 27 -20.64 -2.20 0.12
CA LEU A 27 -20.13 -2.35 1.48
C LEU A 27 -20.02 -3.81 1.92
N ASN A 28 -20.91 -4.67 1.43
CA ASN A 28 -20.93 -6.10 1.73
C ASN A 28 -20.07 -6.95 0.78
N SER A 29 -19.16 -6.34 0.00
CA SER A 29 -18.23 -7.05 -0.89
C SER A 29 -16.80 -7.01 -0.33
N PRO A 30 -16.46 -7.90 0.64
CA PRO A 30 -15.14 -7.87 1.29
C PRO A 30 -13.99 -8.08 0.31
N ILE A 31 -14.17 -8.94 -0.71
CA ILE A 31 -13.17 -9.19 -1.76
C ILE A 31 -12.81 -7.89 -2.49
N LEU A 32 -13.82 -7.14 -2.94
CA LEU A 32 -13.61 -5.88 -3.65
C LEU A 32 -12.86 -4.84 -2.80
N HIS A 33 -13.08 -4.84 -1.48
CA HIS A 33 -12.36 -3.92 -0.58
C HIS A 33 -10.90 -4.32 -0.41
N LEU A 34 -10.60 -5.63 -0.37
CA LEU A 34 -9.23 -6.13 -0.32
C LEU A 34 -8.48 -5.80 -1.63
N GLU A 35 -9.11 -6.03 -2.78
CA GLU A 35 -8.56 -5.68 -4.10
C GLU A 35 -8.22 -4.18 -4.19
N ARG A 36 -9.18 -3.31 -3.85
CA ARG A 36 -8.98 -1.86 -3.89
C ARG A 36 -7.94 -1.36 -2.90
N LEU A 37 -7.87 -1.99 -1.73
CA LEU A 37 -6.85 -1.68 -0.75
C LEU A 37 -5.46 -2.03 -1.31
N ALA A 38 -5.33 -3.17 -2.00
CA ALA A 38 -4.08 -3.61 -2.61
C ALA A 38 -3.66 -2.66 -3.74
N GLU A 39 -4.59 -2.30 -4.63
CA GLU A 39 -4.40 -1.31 -5.70
C GLU A 39 -3.95 0.06 -5.18
N SER A 40 -4.41 0.45 -3.98
CA SER A 40 -4.01 1.73 -3.37
C SER A 40 -2.60 1.71 -2.76
N ILE A 41 -2.12 0.54 -2.35
CA ILE A 41 -0.82 0.37 -1.66
C ILE A 41 0.30 0.04 -2.64
N ALA A 42 0.03 -0.84 -3.62
CA ALA A 42 1.04 -1.42 -4.51
C ALA A 42 1.92 -0.37 -5.23
N PRO A 43 1.39 0.73 -5.82
CA PRO A 43 2.23 1.68 -6.55
C PRO A 43 3.26 2.38 -5.65
N THR A 44 2.83 2.79 -4.45
CA THR A 44 3.71 3.47 -3.48
C THR A 44 4.71 2.47 -2.90
N ALA A 45 4.28 1.25 -2.59
CA ALA A 45 5.16 0.18 -2.12
C ALA A 45 6.26 -0.14 -3.13
N SER A 46 5.90 -0.29 -4.40
CA SER A 46 6.87 -0.51 -5.48
C SER A 46 7.85 0.65 -5.64
N TYR A 47 7.36 1.89 -5.66
CA TYR A 47 8.21 3.07 -5.76
C TYR A 47 9.25 3.16 -4.64
N VAL A 48 8.80 3.00 -3.39
CA VAL A 48 9.69 3.02 -2.21
C VAL A 48 10.66 1.85 -2.27
N ALA A 49 10.19 0.63 -2.54
CA ALA A 49 11.03 -0.55 -2.62
C ALA A 49 12.15 -0.37 -3.67
N LYS A 50 11.82 0.07 -4.88
CA LYS A 50 12.80 0.36 -5.95
C LYS A 50 13.77 1.46 -5.56
N SER A 51 13.29 2.52 -4.89
CA SER A 51 14.12 3.66 -4.48
C SER A 51 15.18 3.29 -3.43
N TYR A 52 14.88 2.29 -2.59
CA TYR A 52 15.74 1.86 -1.49
C TYR A 52 16.39 0.49 -1.73
N GLY A 53 16.17 -0.13 -2.89
CA GLY A 53 16.79 -1.41 -3.26
C GLY A 53 16.20 -2.64 -2.56
N PHE A 54 14.92 -2.58 -2.16
CA PHE A 54 14.19 -3.69 -1.56
C PHE A 54 13.24 -4.35 -2.56
N GLN A 55 12.84 -5.58 -2.27
CA GLN A 55 11.62 -6.15 -2.86
C GLN A 55 10.39 -5.57 -2.17
N ALA A 56 9.33 -5.28 -2.92
CA ALA A 56 8.15 -4.62 -2.37
C ALA A 56 7.42 -5.49 -1.34
N MET A 57 7.35 -6.81 -1.57
CA MET A 57 6.79 -7.74 -0.59
C MET A 57 7.64 -7.79 0.70
N ASP A 58 8.96 -7.84 0.58
CA ASP A 58 9.86 -7.80 1.74
C ASP A 58 9.78 -6.45 2.49
N LEU A 59 9.60 -5.34 1.78
CA LEU A 59 9.39 -4.04 2.44
C LEU A 59 8.12 -4.03 3.31
N LEU A 60 7.04 -4.63 2.82
CA LEU A 60 5.73 -4.65 3.49
C LEU A 60 5.64 -5.71 4.60
N TYR A 61 6.20 -6.90 4.36
CA TYR A 61 6.04 -8.11 5.18
C TYR A 61 7.37 -8.66 5.76
N GLY A 62 8.52 -8.08 5.44
CA GLY A 62 9.84 -8.56 5.86
C GLY A 62 10.04 -8.59 7.38
N GLU A 63 10.94 -9.50 7.80
CA GLU A 63 11.16 -10.01 9.16
C GLU A 63 10.14 -9.56 10.21
N GLU A 64 9.00 -10.26 10.20
CA GLU A 64 8.01 -10.27 11.28
C GLU A 64 8.67 -10.80 12.58
N PHE A 65 8.77 -9.96 13.62
CA PHE A 65 8.61 -10.52 14.97
C PHE A 65 7.11 -10.78 15.14
N GLU A 66 6.75 -11.85 15.85
CA GLU A 66 5.36 -12.28 16.11
C GLU A 66 4.42 -11.18 16.66
N ASN A 67 4.95 -9.99 17.01
CA ASN A 67 4.23 -8.74 17.31
C ASN A 67 5.07 -7.47 16.98
N GLY A 68 5.93 -7.52 15.96
CA GLY A 68 6.93 -6.48 15.68
C GLY A 68 6.58 -5.53 14.53
N PRO A 69 7.28 -4.39 14.47
CA PRO A 69 7.19 -3.46 13.34
C PRO A 69 7.77 -4.06 12.06
N SER A 70 7.10 -3.87 10.91
CA SER A 70 7.64 -4.28 9.61
C SER A 70 8.91 -3.51 9.25
N GLN A 71 9.70 -4.01 8.30
CA GLN A 71 10.90 -3.32 7.79
C GLN A 71 10.59 -1.87 7.36
N LEU A 72 9.42 -1.62 6.77
CA LEU A 72 8.89 -0.29 6.48
C LEU A 72 8.80 0.62 7.72
N HIS A 73 8.33 0.12 8.87
CA HIS A 73 8.24 0.91 10.09
C HIS A 73 9.64 1.31 10.58
N PHE A 74 10.57 0.35 10.61
CA PHE A 74 11.95 0.63 11.01
C PHE A 74 12.56 1.71 10.12
N LEU A 75 12.40 1.58 8.80
CA LEU A 75 12.89 2.57 7.84
C LEU A 75 12.20 3.94 8.04
N ALA A 76 10.88 3.98 8.18
CA ALA A 76 10.14 5.24 8.37
C ALA A 76 10.58 6.02 9.62
N GLU A 77 10.93 5.32 10.71
CA GLU A 77 11.40 5.95 11.95
C GLU A 77 12.88 6.38 11.90
N HIS A 78 13.73 5.65 11.17
CA HIS A 78 15.19 5.81 11.25
C HIS A 78 15.83 6.49 10.04
N THR A 79 15.09 6.63 8.93
CA THR A 79 15.62 7.26 7.71
C THR A 79 15.42 8.78 7.81
N HIS A 80 16.53 9.48 8.10
CA HIS A 80 16.79 10.93 8.01
C HIS A 80 16.01 11.91 8.91
N LYS A 81 16.69 12.39 9.96
CA LYS A 81 16.42 13.71 10.58
C LYS A 81 17.04 14.88 9.79
N ASN A 82 17.98 14.63 8.88
CA ASN A 82 18.66 15.62 8.03
C ASN A 82 18.90 15.02 6.63
N PRO A 83 18.08 15.35 5.61
CA PRO A 83 18.30 14.95 4.22
C PRO A 83 19.35 15.86 3.55
N GLU A 84 20.24 15.28 2.74
CA GLU A 84 21.32 16.02 2.07
C GLU A 84 20.87 16.56 0.69
N HIS A 85 19.89 15.91 0.05
CA HIS A 85 19.36 16.28 -1.26
C HIS A 85 17.82 16.32 -1.30
N GLU A 86 17.26 17.11 -2.24
CA GLU A 86 15.81 17.25 -2.42
C GLU A 86 15.12 15.93 -2.75
N HIS A 87 15.80 15.04 -3.48
CA HIS A 87 15.32 13.69 -3.78
C HIS A 87 15.19 12.81 -2.53
N ASP A 88 16.00 13.04 -1.50
CA ASP A 88 15.94 12.28 -0.24
C ASP A 88 14.72 12.69 0.58
N ILE A 89 14.33 13.98 0.52
CA ILE A 89 13.11 14.51 1.15
C ILE A 89 11.87 13.86 0.54
N SER A 90 11.78 13.84 -0.79
CA SER A 90 10.62 13.27 -1.49
C SER A 90 10.49 11.76 -1.25
N ARG A 91 11.60 11.01 -1.34
CA ARG A 91 11.62 9.57 -1.05
C ARG A 91 11.20 9.25 0.39
N TRP A 92 11.66 10.06 1.34
CA TRP A 92 11.27 9.94 2.73
C TRP A 92 9.78 10.23 2.94
N GLY A 93 9.25 11.28 2.29
CA GLY A 93 7.82 11.61 2.32
C GLY A 93 6.93 10.46 1.83
N GLU A 94 7.31 9.83 0.71
CA GLU A 94 6.58 8.67 0.16
C GLU A 94 6.64 7.45 1.09
N MET A 95 7.79 7.22 1.73
CA MET A 95 7.94 6.14 2.71
C MET A 95 7.10 6.39 3.97
N GLN A 96 7.08 7.62 4.48
CA GLN A 96 6.21 7.99 5.61
C GLN A 96 4.72 7.88 5.25
N TYR A 97 4.37 8.28 4.03
CA TYR A 97 3.00 8.13 3.53
C TYR A 97 2.60 6.65 3.46
N LEU A 98 3.45 5.80 2.87
CA LEU A 98 3.23 4.35 2.83
C LEU A 98 3.09 3.76 4.24
N ALA A 99 3.96 4.14 5.18
CA ALA A 99 3.87 3.70 6.57
C ALA A 99 2.56 4.16 7.24
N SER A 100 2.11 5.39 6.98
CA SER A 100 0.86 5.92 7.55
C SER A 100 -0.39 5.17 7.09
N ILE A 101 -0.34 4.56 5.89
CA ILE A 101 -1.42 3.72 5.35
C ILE A 101 -1.27 2.27 5.83
N TRP A 102 -0.06 1.71 5.75
CA TRP A 102 0.19 0.29 6.00
C TRP A 102 0.13 -0.09 7.48
N GLN A 103 0.72 0.73 8.36
CA GLN A 103 0.86 0.39 9.78
C GLN A 103 -0.48 0.21 10.51
N PRO A 104 -1.49 1.08 10.32
CA PRO A 104 -2.78 0.95 11.00
C PRO A 104 -3.62 -0.25 10.57
N ILE A 105 -3.29 -0.91 9.45
CA ILE A 105 -4.04 -2.05 8.96
C ILE A 105 -3.82 -3.24 9.92
N PRO A 106 -4.89 -3.87 10.45
CA PRO A 106 -4.76 -5.05 11.31
C PRO A 106 -4.03 -6.19 10.60
N ASN A 107 -3.25 -6.98 11.33
CA ASN A 107 -2.45 -8.06 10.74
C ASN A 107 -3.31 -9.11 10.03
N GLU A 108 -4.51 -9.40 10.52
CA GLU A 108 -5.46 -10.30 9.86
C GLU A 108 -5.83 -9.79 8.48
N VAL A 109 -6.00 -8.46 8.32
CA VAL A 109 -6.30 -7.83 7.04
C VAL A 109 -5.05 -7.84 6.15
N LYS A 110 -3.85 -7.63 6.71
CA LYS A 110 -2.57 -7.76 5.98
C LYS A 110 -2.37 -9.18 5.43
N LEU A 111 -2.79 -10.21 6.16
CA LEU A 111 -2.77 -11.60 5.67
C LEU A 111 -3.78 -11.82 4.54
N LEU A 112 -4.99 -11.28 4.67
CA LEU A 112 -6.05 -11.42 3.67
C LEU A 112 -5.77 -10.67 2.37
N ILE A 113 -5.03 -9.56 2.43
CA ILE A 113 -4.69 -8.76 1.25
C ILE A 113 -3.46 -9.29 0.51
N HIS A 114 -2.61 -10.09 1.17
CA HIS A 114 -1.38 -10.64 0.62
C HIS A 114 -1.51 -11.18 -0.83
N PRO A 115 -2.46 -12.07 -1.18
CA PRO A 115 -2.53 -12.62 -2.54
C PRO A 115 -2.73 -11.54 -3.62
N TYR A 116 -3.50 -10.49 -3.33
CA TYR A 116 -3.73 -9.39 -4.26
C TYR A 116 -2.50 -8.50 -4.42
N LEU A 117 -1.76 -8.28 -3.32
CA LEU A 117 -0.49 -7.54 -3.37
C LEU A 117 0.58 -8.32 -4.12
N SER A 118 0.68 -9.63 -3.91
CA SER A 118 1.61 -10.50 -4.64
C SER A 118 1.36 -10.41 -6.14
N GLU A 119 0.12 -10.56 -6.59
CA GLU A 119 -0.24 -10.45 -8.01
C GLU A 119 0.16 -9.09 -8.61
N LEU A 120 -0.15 -7.99 -7.91
CA LEU A 120 0.16 -6.63 -8.39
C LEU A 120 1.66 -6.29 -8.38
N LEU A 121 2.44 -6.92 -7.49
CA LEU A 121 3.86 -6.60 -7.28
C LEU A 121 4.81 -7.59 -7.97
N GLU A 122 4.35 -8.79 -8.35
CA GLU A 122 5.11 -9.76 -9.15
C GLU A 122 5.28 -9.30 -10.60
N ASP A 123 4.24 -8.68 -11.20
CA ASP A 123 4.24 -8.14 -12.57
C ASP A 123 5.30 -7.03 -12.79
N GLU A 124 5.84 -6.44 -11.72
CA GLU A 124 6.87 -5.41 -11.81
C GLU A 124 8.31 -5.93 -11.61
N SER A 125 8.49 -7.22 -11.32
CA SER A 125 9.81 -7.82 -11.07
C SER A 125 10.59 -8.20 -12.34
N ASP A 126 9.92 -8.29 -13.49
CA ASP A 126 10.54 -8.57 -14.80
C ASP A 126 11.32 -7.39 -15.40
N GLY A 127 11.43 -6.28 -14.66
CA GLY A 127 12.11 -5.05 -15.09
C GLY A 127 13.61 -4.97 -14.78
N ILE A 128 14.26 -6.04 -14.31
CA ILE A 128 15.72 -6.07 -14.19
C ILE A 128 16.30 -6.73 -15.45
N PRO A 129 16.98 -5.99 -16.35
CA PRO A 129 17.68 -6.60 -17.47
C PRO A 129 18.67 -7.64 -16.95
N GLU A 130 18.62 -8.87 -17.48
CA GLU A 130 19.56 -9.95 -17.12
C GLU A 130 21.03 -9.57 -17.31
N ASP A 131 21.30 -8.51 -18.07
CA ASP A 131 22.63 -7.98 -18.37
C ASP A 131 23.37 -7.37 -17.16
N LEU A 132 22.71 -7.23 -15.99
CA LEU A 132 23.35 -6.81 -14.73
C LEU A 132 23.71 -7.97 -13.79
N LYS A 133 23.40 -9.23 -14.15
CA LYS A 133 24.02 -10.40 -13.50
C LYS A 133 25.48 -10.46 -13.94
N SER A 134 26.35 -9.75 -13.22
CA SER A 134 27.79 -9.76 -13.48
C SER A 134 28.31 -11.21 -13.57
N PRO A 135 29.16 -11.53 -14.55
CA PRO A 135 29.74 -12.86 -14.67
C PRO A 135 30.77 -13.06 -13.55
N GLN A 136 30.72 -14.22 -12.89
CA GLN A 136 31.90 -14.81 -12.24
C GLN A 136 32.66 -15.65 -13.27
#